data_AF-A0A9X0D2G7-F1
#
_entry.id   AF-A0A9X0D2G7-F1
#
_cell.length_a   1.000
_cell.length_b   1.000
_cell.length_c   1.000
_cell.angle_alpha   90.00
_cell.angle_beta   90.00
_cell.angle_gamma   90.00
#
_symmetry.space_group_name_H-M   'P 1'
#
loop_
_entity.id
_entity.type
_entity.pdbx_description
1 polymer ?
#
loop_
_entity_poly.entity_id
_entity_poly.type
_entity_poly.pdbx_seq_one_letter_code
_entity_poly.pdbx_strand_id
1 'polypeptide(L)'
;MPKEKQSSLNSFFSKKRTLSENPSTSSASSSSPEEILEPPAKSPTITNPRDDNCGEANPVSDVPYDISHVVKSAEKLSDADKVQFLENCWRPTPSCSNLDTQYWKSGNLNKHIKFQIKWLDQRKWLAYSARPDHIGAWCITCCLFLSDNEKASLGLFVKTPFRTYNKSKEKFDGHETKEYHKKAVERSYVVRAQVSNIQKRIDTQIDSVRMDNIQSNKTVLLLIVDAVMLLRKATNCFAWTQRL
;
A
#
# COMPACT_ATOMS: atom_id res chain seq x y z
N MET A 1 23.45 51.93 7.62
CA MET A 1 23.50 50.47 7.79
C MET A 1 23.18 50.09 9.23
N PRO A 2 22.17 49.26 9.44
CA PRO A 2 22.14 48.30 10.56
C PRO A 2 22.19 46.86 10.01
N LYS A 3 22.85 45.94 10.73
CA LYS A 3 22.83 44.50 10.42
C LYS A 3 21.82 43.81 11.34
N GLU A 4 20.80 43.18 10.79
CA GLU A 4 19.94 42.28 11.56
C GLU A 4 20.70 41.00 11.92
N LYS A 5 20.61 40.58 13.18
CA LYS A 5 21.16 39.32 13.67
C LYS A 5 20.11 38.22 13.49
N GLN A 6 20.41 37.22 12.67
CA GLN A 6 19.67 35.96 12.67
C GLN A 6 19.92 35.20 13.99
N SER A 7 18.85 34.73 14.64
CA SER A 7 18.92 33.82 15.78
C SER A 7 18.95 32.36 15.30
N SER A 8 19.95 31.61 15.74
CA SER A 8 20.12 30.19 15.37
C SER A 8 19.27 29.27 16.27
N LEU A 9 18.65 28.25 15.67
CA LEU A 9 17.71 27.31 16.30
C LEU A 9 18.35 26.27 17.26
N ASN A 10 19.63 26.44 17.62
CA ASN A 10 20.41 25.43 18.35
C ASN A 10 20.07 25.29 19.85
N SER A 11 19.08 26.00 20.39
CA SER A 11 18.67 25.89 21.80
C SER A 11 17.69 24.75 22.10
N PHE A 12 17.05 24.14 21.09
CA PHE A 12 15.99 23.13 21.31
C PHE A 12 16.49 21.70 21.56
N PHE A 13 17.78 21.41 21.35
CA PHE A 13 18.34 20.08 21.54
C PHE A 13 19.42 20.08 22.65
N SER A 14 18.97 19.93 23.89
CA SER A 14 19.88 19.59 25.00
C SER A 14 19.24 18.73 26.10
N LYS A 15 19.67 17.45 26.08
CA LYS A 15 19.89 16.55 27.22
C LYS A 15 18.70 15.77 27.82
N LYS A 16 19.03 14.55 28.27
CA LYS A 16 18.16 13.47 28.77
C LYS A 16 18.91 12.71 29.89
N ARG A 17 18.18 12.02 30.79
CA ARG A 17 18.60 11.20 31.97
C ARG A 17 18.93 12.01 33.25
N THR A 18 18.76 11.52 34.50
CA THR A 18 18.64 10.14 35.08
C THR A 18 17.72 10.15 36.34
N LEU A 19 16.87 9.15 36.63
CA LEU A 19 17.00 7.96 37.54
C LEU A 19 17.26 8.17 39.06
N SER A 20 16.24 7.91 39.89
CA SER A 20 16.14 6.95 41.04
C SER A 20 14.64 6.86 41.45
N GLU A 21 14.07 5.96 42.28
CA GLU A 21 14.53 4.97 43.28
C GLU A 21 13.44 3.88 43.51
N ASN A 22 13.77 2.70 44.07
CA ASN A 22 12.80 1.70 44.62
C ASN A 22 12.84 1.76 46.17
N PRO A 23 11.93 1.09 46.95
CA PRO A 23 12.21 -0.33 47.32
C PRO A 23 11.00 -1.24 47.71
N SER A 24 11.28 -2.56 47.80
CA SER A 24 10.61 -3.58 48.68
C SER A 24 9.17 -4.07 48.37
N THR A 25 8.72 -5.32 48.63
CA THR A 25 9.34 -6.61 49.10
C THR A 25 8.39 -7.84 48.86
N SER A 26 8.95 -9.06 49.03
CA SER A 26 8.33 -10.40 49.30
C SER A 26 8.05 -11.31 48.06
N SER A 27 8.68 -12.49 47.83
CA SER A 27 8.76 -13.80 48.55
C SER A 27 7.44 -14.61 48.54
N ALA A 28 7.34 -15.92 48.22
CA ALA A 28 8.32 -16.96 47.87
C ALA A 28 7.70 -18.24 47.22
N SER A 29 8.54 -19.06 46.57
CA SER A 29 8.59 -20.55 46.54
C SER A 29 7.45 -21.50 46.10
N SER A 30 7.86 -22.47 45.25
CA SER A 30 7.41 -23.90 45.17
C SER A 30 6.00 -24.21 44.61
N SER A 31 5.68 -25.39 44.03
CA SER A 31 6.44 -26.64 43.74
C SER A 31 5.85 -27.36 42.51
N SER A 32 6.57 -28.35 41.97
CA SER A 32 6.05 -29.38 41.03
C SER A 32 6.08 -30.74 41.78
N PRO A 33 5.34 -31.78 41.35
CA PRO A 33 5.89 -32.69 40.33
C PRO A 33 4.86 -33.24 39.31
N GLU A 34 5.37 -34.12 38.44
CA GLU A 34 4.70 -34.80 37.31
C GLU A 34 3.77 -35.95 37.74
N GLU A 35 2.86 -36.36 36.85
CA GLU A 35 2.64 -37.80 36.60
C GLU A 35 2.25 -38.07 35.13
N ILE A 36 2.61 -39.25 34.63
CA ILE A 36 2.55 -39.71 33.24
C ILE A 36 1.37 -40.68 33.08
N LEU A 37 0.73 -40.76 31.89
CA LEU A 37 0.24 -42.01 31.26
C LEU A 37 -0.47 -41.76 29.90
N GLU A 38 -0.01 -42.47 28.85
CA GLU A 38 -0.73 -42.73 27.59
C GLU A 38 -1.13 -44.24 27.54
N PRO A 39 -1.60 -44.81 26.41
CA PRO A 39 -2.95 -44.72 25.83
C PRO A 39 -3.62 -46.12 25.72
N PRO A 40 -4.84 -46.24 25.15
CA PRO A 40 -4.99 -46.66 23.74
C PRO A 40 -6.19 -45.94 23.05
N ALA A 41 -6.75 -46.26 21.87
CA ALA A 41 -6.63 -47.40 20.93
C ALA A 41 -6.78 -46.95 19.44
N LYS A 42 -7.58 -47.65 18.61
CA LYS A 42 -7.82 -47.35 17.18
C LYS A 42 -9.25 -47.72 16.72
N SER A 43 -9.81 -46.91 15.81
CA SER A 43 -10.78 -47.28 14.73
C SER A 43 -12.18 -47.81 15.15
N PRO A 44 -13.22 -47.80 14.26
CA PRO A 44 -13.18 -48.16 12.84
C PRO A 44 -13.66 -47.10 11.82
N THR A 45 -13.10 -47.21 10.62
CA THR A 45 -13.61 -46.65 9.36
C THR A 45 -14.91 -47.34 8.92
N ILE A 46 -15.88 -46.57 8.43
CA ILE A 46 -16.91 -47.07 7.49
C ILE A 46 -16.81 -46.24 6.21
N THR A 47 -16.57 -46.93 5.11
CA THR A 47 -16.51 -46.40 3.74
C THR A 47 -17.89 -46.41 3.08
N ASN A 48 -18.18 -45.41 2.23
CA ASN A 48 -18.90 -45.47 0.93
C ASN A 48 -19.33 -44.03 0.51
N PRO A 49 -19.65 -43.77 -0.78
CA PRO A 49 -18.61 -43.55 -1.77
C PRO A 49 -18.69 -42.18 -2.48
N ARG A 50 -17.51 -41.68 -2.87
CA ARG A 50 -17.22 -40.80 -4.01
C ARG A 50 -18.38 -40.02 -4.67
N ASP A 51 -18.34 -38.70 -4.48
CA ASP A 51 -18.42 -37.76 -5.61
C ASP A 51 -17.04 -37.06 -5.71
N ASP A 52 -16.07 -37.78 -6.28
CA ASP A 52 -14.70 -37.29 -6.47
C ASP A 52 -14.65 -36.25 -7.61
N ASN A 53 -14.92 -34.98 -7.29
CA ASN A 53 -14.40 -33.84 -8.07
C ASN A 53 -13.94 -32.71 -7.14
N CYS A 54 -13.14 -33.06 -6.14
CA CYS A 54 -12.21 -32.11 -5.55
C CYS A 54 -10.97 -32.09 -6.44
N GLY A 55 -10.81 -31.04 -7.24
CA GLY A 55 -9.69 -30.90 -8.15
C GLY A 55 -8.35 -31.09 -7.43
N GLU A 56 -7.55 -32.00 -7.96
CA GLU A 56 -6.17 -32.26 -7.56
C GLU A 56 -5.41 -30.94 -7.39
N ALA A 57 -4.53 -30.87 -6.37
CA ALA A 57 -3.95 -29.61 -5.88
C ALA A 57 -3.00 -28.96 -6.90
N ASN A 58 -3.59 -28.24 -7.86
CA ASN A 58 -2.88 -27.36 -8.78
C ASN A 58 -2.05 -26.35 -7.96
N PRO A 59 -0.76 -26.12 -8.30
CA PRO A 59 0.05 -25.13 -7.62
C PRO A 59 -0.65 -23.77 -7.74
N VAL A 60 -0.89 -23.13 -6.59
CA VAL A 60 -1.70 -21.89 -6.40
C VAL A 60 -1.79 -21.08 -7.69
N SER A 61 -2.89 -21.26 -8.42
CA SER A 61 -3.19 -20.53 -9.66
C SER A 61 -2.98 -19.05 -9.41
N ASP A 62 -2.28 -18.33 -10.28
CA ASP A 62 -1.90 -16.95 -9.98
C ASP A 62 -3.16 -16.08 -9.80
N VAL A 63 -3.47 -15.79 -8.54
CA VAL A 63 -4.76 -15.21 -8.15
C VAL A 63 -4.71 -13.72 -8.46
N PRO A 64 -5.52 -13.21 -9.40
CA PRO A 64 -5.47 -11.80 -9.77
C PRO A 64 -5.81 -10.93 -8.57
N TYR A 65 -5.06 -9.85 -8.39
CA TYR A 65 -5.20 -8.88 -7.30
C TYR A 65 -4.97 -9.46 -5.88
N ASP A 66 -4.23 -10.56 -5.72
CA ASP A 66 -3.75 -10.99 -4.39
C ASP A 66 -2.66 -10.02 -3.88
N ILE A 67 -2.83 -9.53 -2.65
CA ILE A 67 -1.99 -8.48 -2.05
C ILE A 67 -0.48 -8.78 -2.10
N SER A 68 -0.06 -10.05 -2.12
CA SER A 68 1.33 -10.46 -2.31
C SER A 68 2.01 -9.85 -3.55
N HIS A 69 1.27 -9.66 -4.65
CA HIS A 69 1.79 -9.10 -5.91
C HIS A 69 2.32 -7.68 -5.78
N VAL A 70 1.87 -6.91 -4.77
CA VAL A 70 2.22 -5.50 -4.60
C VAL A 70 3.10 -5.20 -3.37
N VAL A 71 3.25 -6.13 -2.42
CA VAL A 71 4.03 -5.92 -1.17
C VAL A 71 5.45 -5.38 -1.45
N LYS A 72 6.11 -5.84 -2.53
CA LYS A 72 7.47 -5.44 -2.93
C LYS A 72 7.54 -4.71 -4.27
N SER A 73 6.39 -4.40 -4.87
CA SER A 73 6.28 -4.00 -6.29
C SER A 73 5.39 -2.78 -6.52
N ALA A 74 4.69 -2.29 -5.48
CA ALA A 74 3.72 -1.20 -5.57
C ALA A 74 4.24 0.08 -6.27
N GLU A 75 5.53 0.40 -6.15
CA GLU A 75 6.12 1.58 -6.82
C GLU A 75 6.16 1.46 -8.35
N LYS A 76 6.12 0.23 -8.90
CA LYS A 76 6.12 -0.04 -10.34
C LYS A 76 4.74 0.03 -10.98
N LEU A 77 3.67 0.05 -10.18
CA LEU A 77 2.30 0.13 -10.67
C LEU A 77 1.97 1.58 -11.06
N SER A 78 1.24 1.75 -12.16
CA SER A 78 0.65 3.07 -12.45
C SER A 78 -0.42 3.40 -11.40
N ASP A 79 -0.77 4.67 -11.31
CA ASP A 79 -1.80 5.14 -10.39
C ASP A 79 -3.19 4.58 -10.75
N ALA A 80 -3.45 4.28 -12.03
CA ALA A 80 -4.65 3.57 -12.47
C ALA A 80 -4.64 2.11 -11.96
N ASP A 81 -3.52 1.40 -12.11
CA ASP A 81 -3.38 0.01 -11.63
C ASP A 81 -3.54 -0.08 -10.10
N LYS A 82 -3.00 0.91 -9.35
CA LYS A 82 -3.18 0.97 -7.88
C LYS A 82 -4.66 1.12 -7.50
N VAL A 83 -5.44 1.93 -8.23
CA VAL A 83 -6.89 2.09 -8.00
C VAL A 83 -7.63 0.80 -8.35
N GLN A 84 -7.33 0.19 -9.50
CA GLN A 84 -7.91 -1.07 -9.92
C GLN A 84 -7.61 -2.20 -8.92
N PHE A 85 -6.38 -2.26 -8.39
CA PHE A 85 -5.96 -3.22 -7.39
C PHE A 85 -6.63 -2.98 -6.03
N LEU A 86 -6.83 -1.72 -5.62
CA LEU A 86 -7.56 -1.36 -4.40
C LEU A 86 -9.04 -1.78 -4.46
N GLU A 87 -9.65 -1.74 -5.65
CA GLU A 87 -11.07 -2.04 -5.86
C GLU A 87 -11.34 -3.53 -6.08
N ASN A 88 -10.44 -4.21 -6.81
CA ASN A 88 -10.59 -5.63 -7.15
C ASN A 88 -9.75 -6.57 -6.27
N CYS A 89 -9.16 -6.05 -5.18
CA CYS A 89 -8.36 -6.80 -4.21
C CYS A 89 -8.99 -8.15 -3.88
N TRP A 90 -8.23 -9.23 -4.09
CA TRP A 90 -8.71 -10.58 -3.85
C TRP A 90 -9.16 -10.79 -2.41
N ARG A 91 -10.19 -11.63 -2.25
CA ARG A 91 -10.77 -12.02 -0.96
C ARG A 91 -11.03 -13.52 -0.95
N PRO A 92 -10.67 -14.24 0.13
CA PRO A 92 -11.05 -15.63 0.30
C PRO A 92 -12.58 -15.77 0.42
N THR A 93 -13.15 -16.78 -0.23
CA THR A 93 -14.57 -17.14 -0.11
C THR A 93 -14.87 -17.77 1.25
N PRO A 94 -16.13 -17.73 1.74
CA PRO A 94 -16.53 -18.42 2.98
C PRO A 94 -16.26 -19.93 2.99
N SER A 95 -16.21 -20.56 1.81
CA SER A 95 -15.86 -21.97 1.61
C SER A 95 -14.36 -22.26 1.65
N CYS A 96 -13.49 -21.24 1.74
CA CYS A 96 -12.04 -21.42 1.72
C CYS A 96 -11.53 -22.06 3.02
N SER A 97 -11.16 -23.34 2.95
CA SER A 97 -10.58 -24.10 4.07
C SER A 97 -9.21 -23.60 4.54
N ASN A 98 -8.48 -22.93 3.65
CA ASN A 98 -7.03 -22.70 3.77
C ASN A 98 -6.68 -21.34 4.42
N LEU A 99 -7.56 -20.85 5.30
CA LEU A 99 -7.29 -19.65 6.11
C LEU A 99 -6.26 -19.95 7.21
N ASP A 100 -5.30 -19.03 7.36
CA ASP A 100 -4.24 -19.12 8.35
C ASP A 100 -4.81 -19.33 9.75
N THR A 101 -4.23 -20.29 10.45
CA THR A 101 -4.68 -20.75 11.76
C THR A 101 -3.50 -20.69 12.71
N GLN A 102 -3.51 -19.74 13.64
CA GLN A 102 -2.49 -19.68 14.68
C GLN A 102 -2.87 -20.49 15.90
N TYR A 103 -1.89 -21.23 16.41
CA TYR A 103 -1.94 -21.85 17.72
C TYR A 103 -1.55 -20.83 18.79
N TRP A 104 -2.36 -20.72 19.85
CA TRP A 104 -2.08 -19.85 20.99
C TRP A 104 -2.29 -20.61 22.29
N LYS A 105 -1.26 -20.60 23.15
CA LYS A 105 -1.31 -21.16 24.50
C LYS A 105 -1.40 -20.02 25.53
N SER A 106 -2.27 -20.17 26.52
CA SER A 106 -2.44 -19.23 27.62
C SER A 106 -2.67 -20.01 28.91
N GLY A 107 -1.63 -20.11 29.74
CA GLY A 107 -1.58 -21.07 30.84
C GLY A 107 -1.83 -22.49 30.30
N ASN A 108 -2.88 -23.13 30.80
CA ASN A 108 -3.29 -24.49 30.42
C ASN A 108 -4.27 -24.53 29.24
N LEU A 109 -4.78 -23.38 28.75
CA LEU A 109 -5.67 -23.37 27.59
C LEU A 109 -4.89 -23.26 26.29
N ASN A 110 -5.10 -24.25 25.42
CA ASN A 110 -4.66 -24.26 24.03
C ASN A 110 -5.82 -23.84 23.13
N LYS A 111 -5.61 -22.86 22.24
CA LYS A 111 -6.65 -22.37 21.32
C LYS A 111 -6.10 -22.25 19.90
N HIS A 112 -6.84 -22.75 18.93
CA HIS A 112 -6.62 -22.46 17.52
C HIS A 112 -7.47 -21.25 17.13
N ILE A 113 -6.83 -20.21 16.58
CA ILE A 113 -7.48 -18.96 16.20
C ILE A 113 -7.22 -18.76 14.71
N LYS A 114 -8.30 -18.85 13.92
CA LYS A 114 -8.26 -18.64 12.47
C LYS A 114 -8.42 -17.16 12.11
N PHE A 115 -7.89 -16.77 10.95
CA PHE A 115 -8.29 -15.53 10.30
C PHE A 115 -9.82 -15.51 10.08
N GLN A 116 -10.48 -14.36 10.27
CA GLN A 116 -11.93 -14.23 10.08
C GLN A 116 -12.22 -13.31 8.90
N ILE A 117 -12.85 -13.85 7.85
CA ILE A 117 -13.17 -13.13 6.61
C ILE A 117 -13.93 -11.82 6.89
N LYS A 118 -14.85 -11.83 7.86
CA LYS A 118 -15.64 -10.65 8.29
C LYS A 118 -14.80 -9.41 8.64
N TRP A 119 -13.52 -9.57 9.01
CA TRP A 119 -12.62 -8.43 9.25
C TRP A 119 -12.32 -7.64 7.97
N LEU A 120 -12.29 -8.30 6.81
CA LEU A 120 -12.13 -7.67 5.49
C LEU A 120 -13.35 -6.81 5.12
N ASP A 121 -14.53 -7.17 5.62
CA ASP A 121 -15.78 -6.42 5.35
C ASP A 121 -15.89 -5.20 6.25
N GLN A 122 -15.52 -5.38 7.52
CA GLN A 122 -15.42 -4.33 8.55
C GLN A 122 -14.36 -3.27 8.22
N ARG A 123 -13.27 -3.63 7.53
CA ARG A 123 -12.12 -2.74 7.28
C ARG A 123 -11.71 -2.80 5.81
N LYS A 124 -12.08 -1.77 5.05
CA LYS A 124 -11.79 -1.70 3.60
C LYS A 124 -10.30 -1.63 3.27
N TRP A 125 -9.45 -1.21 4.21
CA TRP A 125 -7.99 -1.24 4.07
C TRP A 125 -7.36 -2.61 4.37
N LEU A 126 -8.11 -3.55 4.94
CA LEU A 126 -7.59 -4.87 5.28
C LEU A 126 -7.68 -5.80 4.06
N ALA A 127 -6.55 -6.39 3.69
CA ALA A 127 -6.42 -7.43 2.69
C ALA A 127 -5.86 -8.71 3.33
N TYR A 128 -6.03 -9.85 2.65
CA TYR A 128 -5.49 -11.14 3.07
C TYR A 128 -4.83 -11.82 1.87
N SER A 129 -3.70 -12.48 2.09
CA SER A 129 -3.10 -13.40 1.12
C SER A 129 -3.13 -14.82 1.67
N ALA A 130 -3.47 -15.78 0.82
CA ALA A 130 -3.37 -17.22 1.11
C ALA A 130 -2.04 -17.84 0.66
N ARG A 131 -1.18 -17.09 -0.06
CA ARG A 131 0.09 -17.60 -0.59
C ARG A 131 1.08 -17.87 0.57
N PRO A 132 1.80 -19.02 0.58
CA PRO A 132 2.66 -19.40 1.71
C PRO A 132 3.63 -18.32 2.21
N ASP A 133 4.35 -17.64 1.30
CA ASP A 133 5.36 -16.63 1.64
C ASP A 133 4.79 -15.31 2.18
N HIS A 134 3.50 -15.06 1.91
CA HIS A 134 2.81 -13.81 2.24
C HIS A 134 1.59 -14.04 3.14
N ILE A 135 1.42 -15.24 3.68
CA ILE A 135 0.19 -15.67 4.33
C ILE A 135 -0.17 -14.78 5.52
N GLY A 136 -1.42 -14.31 5.55
CA GLY A 136 -1.96 -13.48 6.62
C GLY A 136 -2.49 -12.13 6.15
N ALA A 137 -2.69 -11.22 7.10
CA ALA A 137 -3.40 -9.97 6.87
C ALA A 137 -2.45 -8.78 6.62
N TRP A 138 -2.80 -7.96 5.63
CA TRP A 138 -2.02 -6.82 5.16
C TRP A 138 -2.88 -5.56 5.10
N CYS A 139 -2.25 -4.39 5.05
CA CYS A 139 -2.93 -3.13 4.78
C CYS A 139 -2.71 -2.74 3.32
N ILE A 140 -3.75 -2.88 2.48
CA ILE A 140 -3.64 -2.61 1.04
C ILE A 140 -3.29 -1.15 0.75
N THR A 141 -3.87 -0.20 1.49
CA THR A 141 -3.59 1.22 1.31
C THR A 141 -2.13 1.55 1.65
N CYS A 142 -1.60 1.02 2.76
CA CYS A 142 -0.18 1.19 3.09
C CYS A 142 0.77 0.46 2.14
N CYS A 143 0.38 -0.69 1.59
CA CYS A 143 1.21 -1.40 0.61
C CYS A 143 1.30 -0.62 -0.71
N LEU A 144 0.18 -0.06 -1.20
CA LEU A 144 0.10 0.65 -2.49
C LEU A 144 0.61 2.10 -2.45
N PHE A 145 0.35 2.86 -1.38
CA PHE A 145 0.52 4.32 -1.36
C PHE A 145 1.62 4.85 -0.42
N LEU A 146 2.38 3.96 0.23
CA LEU A 146 3.64 4.34 0.88
C LEU A 146 4.82 4.07 -0.08
N SER A 147 5.82 4.95 -0.04
CA SER A 147 7.12 4.70 -0.67
C SER A 147 7.90 3.64 0.10
N ASP A 148 8.84 2.97 -0.55
CA ASP A 148 9.65 1.92 0.06
C ASP A 148 10.55 2.45 1.18
N ASN A 149 10.97 3.72 1.09
CA ASN A 149 11.63 4.45 2.18
C ASN A 149 10.75 4.60 3.42
N GLU A 150 9.46 4.93 3.26
CA GLU A 150 8.51 4.97 4.37
C GLU A 150 8.29 3.55 4.94
N LYS A 151 8.07 2.55 4.06
CA LYS A 151 7.86 1.14 4.44
C LYS A 151 9.06 0.51 5.15
N ALA A 152 10.29 0.92 4.84
CA ALA A 152 11.50 0.30 5.38
C ALA A 152 11.52 0.26 6.91
N SER A 153 10.99 1.32 7.54
CA SER A 153 10.85 1.51 8.99
C SER A 153 9.64 0.81 9.62
N LEU A 154 8.71 0.30 8.80
CA LEU A 154 7.44 -0.27 9.25
C LEU A 154 7.50 -1.80 9.36
N GLY A 155 6.67 -2.36 10.24
CA GLY A 155 6.58 -3.79 10.52
C GLY A 155 5.26 -4.40 10.04
N LEU A 156 4.41 -4.74 11.02
CA LEU A 156 3.13 -5.42 10.81
C LEU A 156 2.21 -4.67 9.83
N PHE A 157 1.51 -5.45 9.00
CA PHE A 157 0.58 -5.06 7.93
C PHE A 157 1.22 -4.42 6.69
N VAL A 158 2.51 -4.07 6.70
CA VAL A 158 3.16 -3.34 5.60
C VAL A 158 4.39 -4.07 5.07
N LYS A 159 5.29 -4.49 5.96
CA LYS A 159 6.51 -5.25 5.63
C LYS A 159 6.37 -6.74 5.99
N THR A 160 5.53 -7.04 6.97
CA THR A 160 5.23 -8.41 7.43
C THR A 160 3.72 -8.59 7.58
N PRO A 161 3.18 -9.78 7.26
CA PRO A 161 1.77 -10.06 7.44
C PRO A 161 1.42 -10.09 8.94
N PHE A 162 0.26 -9.56 9.29
CA PHE A 162 -0.32 -9.78 10.61
C PHE A 162 -0.98 -11.15 10.67
N ARG A 163 -0.49 -11.99 11.58
CA ARG A 163 -0.98 -13.35 11.82
C ARG A 163 -1.44 -13.59 13.27
N THR A 164 -1.11 -12.70 14.21
CA THR A 164 -1.37 -12.86 15.66
C THR A 164 -2.82 -12.55 16.04
N TYR A 165 -3.74 -13.38 15.57
CA TYR A 165 -5.18 -13.12 15.53
C TYR A 165 -5.89 -12.99 16.88
N ASN A 166 -5.29 -13.43 17.98
CA ASN A 166 -5.83 -13.22 19.34
C ASN A 166 -5.94 -11.73 19.74
N LYS A 167 -5.14 -10.85 19.11
CA LYS A 167 -5.15 -9.40 19.33
C LYS A 167 -5.65 -8.61 18.11
N SER A 168 -6.42 -9.24 17.23
CA SER A 168 -6.85 -8.64 15.96
C SER A 168 -7.51 -7.27 16.13
N LYS A 169 -8.52 -7.15 16.99
CA LYS A 169 -9.19 -5.86 17.28
C LYS A 169 -8.20 -4.76 17.69
N GLU A 170 -7.44 -4.98 18.76
CA GLU A 170 -6.41 -4.06 19.28
C GLU A 170 -5.40 -3.64 18.19
N LYS A 171 -4.93 -4.59 17.38
CA LYS A 171 -3.93 -4.33 16.34
C LYS A 171 -4.50 -3.68 15.08
N PHE A 172 -5.78 -3.85 14.78
CA PHE A 172 -6.45 -3.14 13.69
C PHE A 172 -6.77 -1.70 14.09
N ASP A 173 -7.41 -1.48 15.26
CA ASP A 173 -7.69 -0.16 15.82
C ASP A 173 -6.38 0.65 15.97
N GLY A 174 -5.34 0.01 16.50
CA GLY A 174 -4.00 0.58 16.65
C GLY A 174 -3.19 0.70 15.35
N HIS A 175 -3.66 0.19 14.20
CA HIS A 175 -3.06 0.46 12.88
C HIS A 175 -3.74 1.63 12.19
N GLU A 176 -5.08 1.63 12.17
CA GLU A 176 -5.93 2.63 11.54
C GLU A 176 -5.72 4.05 12.09
N THR A 177 -5.38 4.14 13.38
CA THR A 177 -5.06 5.40 14.08
C THR A 177 -3.70 6.00 13.74
N LYS A 178 -2.80 5.28 13.05
CA LYS A 178 -1.41 5.73 12.81
C LYS A 178 -1.31 6.75 11.67
N GLU A 179 -0.44 7.74 11.86
CA GLU A 179 -0.26 8.83 10.89
C GLU A 179 0.18 8.37 9.49
N TYR A 180 1.04 7.34 9.37
CA TYR A 180 1.41 6.80 8.06
C TYR A 180 0.21 6.15 7.34
N HIS A 181 -0.73 5.57 8.09
CA HIS A 181 -1.92 4.95 7.52
C HIS A 181 -2.87 6.03 7.00
N LYS A 182 -3.14 7.06 7.81
CA LYS A 182 -3.94 8.23 7.40
C LYS A 182 -3.39 8.89 6.14
N LYS A 183 -2.07 9.11 6.06
CA LYS A 183 -1.39 9.64 4.86
C LYS A 183 -1.52 8.74 3.64
N ALA A 184 -1.39 7.41 3.81
CA ALA A 184 -1.59 6.46 2.71
C ALA A 184 -3.06 6.45 2.21
N VAL A 185 -4.02 6.58 3.12
CA VAL A 185 -5.45 6.71 2.82
C VAL A 185 -5.75 8.02 2.08
N GLU A 186 -5.21 9.15 2.55
CA GLU A 186 -5.32 10.46 1.88
C GLU A 186 -4.76 10.41 0.45
N ARG A 187 -3.55 9.87 0.27
CA ARG A 187 -2.96 9.63 -1.06
C ARG A 187 -3.87 8.77 -1.94
N SER A 188 -4.49 7.73 -1.41
CA SER A 188 -5.41 6.87 -2.16
C SER A 188 -6.66 7.62 -2.66
N TYR A 189 -7.18 8.58 -1.88
CA TYR A 189 -8.30 9.43 -2.32
C TYR A 189 -7.87 10.41 -3.41
N VAL A 190 -6.71 11.07 -3.26
CA VAL A 190 -6.16 11.97 -4.28
C VAL A 190 -5.94 11.24 -5.59
N VAL A 191 -5.28 10.07 -5.55
CA VAL A 191 -5.01 9.25 -6.73
C VAL A 191 -6.32 8.77 -7.39
N ARG A 192 -7.31 8.28 -6.64
CA ARG A 192 -8.63 7.91 -7.19
C ARG A 192 -9.34 9.09 -7.85
N ALA A 193 -9.27 10.29 -7.27
CA ALA A 193 -9.85 11.49 -7.87
C ALA A 193 -9.12 11.92 -9.16
N GLN A 194 -7.80 11.73 -9.22
CA GLN A 194 -6.98 12.03 -10.40
C GLN A 194 -7.19 11.01 -11.54
N VAL A 195 -7.33 9.73 -11.23
CA VAL A 195 -7.61 8.66 -12.20
C VAL A 195 -9.02 8.81 -12.79
N SER A 196 -10.02 9.14 -11.95
CA SER A 196 -11.39 9.38 -12.43
C SER A 196 -11.56 10.68 -13.22
N ASN A 197 -10.63 11.64 -13.12
CA ASN A 197 -10.64 12.85 -13.94
C ASN A 197 -9.22 13.33 -14.30
N ILE A 198 -8.63 12.66 -15.29
CA ILE A 198 -7.25 12.91 -15.76
C ILE A 198 -7.05 14.36 -16.23
N GLN A 199 -8.09 15.01 -16.76
CA GLN A 199 -8.06 16.41 -17.21
C GLN A 199 -7.92 17.42 -16.06
N LYS A 200 -8.24 17.03 -14.82
CA LYS A 200 -8.00 17.83 -13.61
C LYS A 200 -6.58 17.68 -13.04
N ARG A 201 -5.74 16.79 -13.60
CA ARG A 201 -4.34 16.66 -13.17
C ARG A 201 -3.51 17.82 -13.74
N ILE A 202 -2.60 18.34 -12.91
CA ILE A 202 -1.82 19.56 -13.20
C ILE A 202 -0.85 19.33 -14.38
N ASP A 203 -0.26 18.14 -14.48
CA ASP A 203 0.59 17.72 -15.59
C ASP A 203 -0.17 17.74 -16.92
N THR A 204 -1.37 17.14 -16.97
CA THR A 204 -2.24 17.15 -18.16
C THR A 204 -2.55 18.58 -18.62
N GLN A 205 -2.82 19.51 -17.69
CA GLN A 205 -3.13 20.90 -18.00
C GLN A 205 -1.92 21.67 -18.52
N ILE A 206 -0.74 21.48 -17.91
CA ILE A 206 0.52 22.08 -18.36
C ILE A 206 0.88 21.60 -19.76
N ASP A 207 0.70 20.31 -20.05
CA ASP A 207 1.00 19.73 -21.35
C ASP A 207 0.02 20.21 -22.43
N SER A 208 -1.28 20.36 -22.12
CA SER A 208 -2.27 21.00 -23.02
C SER A 208 -1.83 22.42 -23.37
N VAL A 209 -1.56 23.27 -22.36
CA VAL A 209 -1.11 24.66 -22.57
C VAL A 209 0.19 24.72 -23.37
N ARG A 210 1.11 23.76 -23.18
CA ARG A 210 2.34 23.66 -23.98
C ARG A 210 2.01 23.35 -25.45
N MET A 211 1.10 22.43 -25.72
CA MET A 211 0.66 22.10 -27.08
C MET A 211 -0.04 23.29 -27.76
N ASP A 212 -0.92 23.99 -27.05
CA ASP A 212 -1.64 25.16 -27.55
C ASP A 212 -0.67 26.30 -27.91
N ASN A 213 0.35 26.54 -27.06
CA ASN A 213 1.43 27.49 -27.35
C ASN A 213 2.27 27.09 -28.57
N ILE A 214 2.62 25.80 -28.70
CA ILE A 214 3.36 25.30 -29.88
C ILE A 214 2.54 25.51 -31.16
N GLN A 215 1.23 25.23 -31.13
CA GLN A 215 0.36 25.37 -32.29
C GLN A 215 0.10 26.84 -32.66
N SER A 216 -0.05 27.71 -31.67
CA SER A 216 -0.14 29.16 -31.86
C SER A 216 1.14 29.72 -32.49
N ASN A 217 2.30 29.34 -31.96
CA ASN A 217 3.60 29.75 -32.49
C ASN A 217 3.83 29.27 -33.93
N LYS A 218 3.46 28.03 -34.27
CA LYS A 218 3.51 27.53 -35.67
C LYS A 218 2.69 28.41 -36.60
N THR A 219 1.48 28.79 -36.20
CA THR A 219 0.58 29.63 -36.99
C THR A 219 1.16 31.03 -37.21
N VAL A 220 1.67 31.66 -36.14
CA VAL A 220 2.31 32.98 -36.21
C VAL A 220 3.59 32.96 -37.06
N LEU A 221 4.43 31.92 -36.95
CA LEU A 221 5.65 31.80 -37.74
C LEU A 221 5.37 31.66 -39.24
N LEU A 222 4.32 30.93 -39.64
CA LEU A 222 3.89 30.84 -41.04
C LEU A 222 3.50 32.24 -41.58
N LEU A 223 2.70 33.00 -40.84
CA LEU A 223 2.31 34.36 -41.23
C LEU A 223 3.52 35.30 -41.37
N ILE A 224 4.52 35.19 -40.49
CA ILE A 224 5.77 35.97 -40.59
C ILE A 224 6.54 35.59 -41.86
N VAL A 225 6.66 34.29 -42.18
CA VAL A 225 7.32 33.81 -43.40
C VAL A 225 6.61 34.32 -44.66
N ASP A 226 5.28 34.24 -44.70
CA ASP A 226 4.48 34.74 -45.82
C ASP A 226 4.64 36.26 -46.00
N ALA A 227 4.61 37.03 -44.91
CA ALA A 227 4.84 38.47 -44.94
C ALA A 227 6.24 38.84 -45.48
N VAL A 228 7.30 38.16 -45.02
CA VAL A 228 8.66 38.35 -45.53
C VAL A 228 8.75 38.00 -47.02
N MET A 229 8.10 36.92 -47.45
CA MET A 229 8.07 36.50 -48.85
C MET A 229 7.30 37.47 -49.76
N LEU A 230 6.21 38.08 -49.26
CA LEU A 230 5.49 39.15 -49.95
C LEU A 230 6.33 40.43 -50.08
N LEU A 231 6.96 40.88 -48.99
CA LEU A 231 7.84 42.04 -48.99
C LEU A 231 9.02 41.86 -49.96
N ARG A 232 9.62 40.67 -50.01
CA ARG A 232 10.69 40.33 -50.97
C ARG A 232 10.23 40.39 -52.43
N LYS A 233 8.99 39.95 -52.72
CA LYS A 233 8.42 40.06 -54.07
C LYS A 233 8.18 41.52 -54.45
N ALA A 234 7.65 42.31 -53.53
CA ALA A 234 7.38 43.74 -53.76
C ALA A 234 8.66 44.55 -54.02
N THR A 235 9.70 44.38 -53.20
CA THR A 235 10.98 45.10 -53.38
C THR A 235 11.67 44.73 -54.69
N ASN A 236 11.65 43.45 -55.09
CA ASN A 236 12.13 43.04 -56.40
C ASN A 236 11.35 43.73 -57.53
N CYS A 237 10.02 43.81 -57.45
CA CYS A 237 9.20 44.47 -58.47
C CYS A 237 9.53 45.97 -58.60
N PHE A 238 9.65 46.69 -57.47
CA PHE A 238 10.05 48.10 -57.43
C PHE A 238 11.45 48.35 -58.02
N ALA A 239 12.39 47.43 -57.82
CA ALA A 239 13.75 47.56 -58.36
C ALA A 239 13.81 47.40 -59.90
N TRP A 240 12.81 46.76 -60.52
CA TRP A 240 12.69 46.70 -61.98
C TRP A 240 12.00 47.93 -62.56
N THR A 241 10.99 48.51 -61.89
CA THR A 241 10.29 49.71 -62.38
C THR A 241 11.10 51.01 -62.27
N GLN A 242 12.19 51.05 -61.50
CA GLN A 242 13.13 52.18 -61.47
C GLN A 242 14.33 52.04 -62.44
N ARG A 243 14.33 51.02 -63.31
CA ARG A 243 15.39 50.77 -64.32
C ARG A 243 14.92 50.95 -65.78
N LEU A 244 13.72 51.49 -65.97
CA LEU A 244 13.13 51.88 -67.25
C LEU A 244 12.93 53.40 -67.27
#